data_AF-A0A8H2VTK6-F1
#
_entry.id   AF-A0A8H2VTK6-F1
#
_cell.length_a   1.000
_cell.length_b   1.000
_cell.length_c   1.000
_cell.angle_alpha   90.00
_cell.angle_beta   90.00
_cell.angle_gamma   90.00
#
_symmetry.space_group_name_H-M   'P 1'
#
loop_
_entity.id
_entity.type
_entity.pdbx_description
1 polymer ?
#
loop_
_entity_poly.entity_id
_entity_poly.type
_entity_poly.pdbx_seq_one_letter_code
_entity_poly.pdbx_strand_id
1 'polypeptide(L)'
;MRILGDGHDSRFDEIKKSPPRFLAAFTAQATWVSLCCLPVIALNALPRPLLATLPTLMLTDILGLLLFTGGLTFEILADRQKSAWSAAKKRKEHDEDFLTSGLWSKSRHPNYFGEATLWTGIAVLSAGILAGKVGQLGMGTTGWGIWGRALGVGIAGVSPAFVSFLLLKVSGVPLSEVKYDKKYGHRKDYQEWKKNTPVFFPKF
;
A
#
# COMPACT_ATOMS: atom_id res chain seq x y z
N MET A 1 7.27 9.75 17.11
CA MET A 1 7.95 10.19 15.87
C MET A 1 9.45 10.15 16.09
N ARG A 2 10.17 9.24 15.45
CA ARG A 2 11.61 8.99 15.67
C ARG A 2 12.51 10.05 15.01
N ILE A 3 11.98 10.78 14.03
CA ILE A 3 12.69 11.82 13.26
C ILE A 3 12.76 13.16 14.02
N LEU A 4 11.82 13.42 14.94
CA LEU A 4 11.86 14.60 15.82
C LEU A 4 12.93 14.50 16.92
N GLY A 5 13.47 13.30 17.18
CA GLY A 5 14.54 13.09 18.16
C GLY A 5 15.95 13.25 17.59
N ASP A 6 16.15 12.90 16.32
CA ASP A 6 17.49 12.84 15.71
C ASP A 6 17.82 14.09 14.86
N GLY A 7 16.84 14.95 14.54
CA GLY A 7 17.04 16.22 13.84
C GLY A 7 17.56 16.14 12.39
N HIS A 8 18.09 14.98 11.98
CA HIS A 8 18.61 14.71 10.64
C HIS A 8 18.39 13.24 10.24
N ASP A 9 18.21 12.98 8.94
CA ASP A 9 18.13 11.63 8.38
C ASP A 9 19.45 11.28 7.69
N SER A 10 20.28 10.47 8.36
CA SER A 10 21.63 10.12 7.91
C SER A 10 21.70 9.46 6.53
N ARG A 11 20.59 8.91 6.03
CA ARG A 11 20.51 8.30 4.69
C ARG A 11 20.64 9.33 3.56
N PHE A 12 20.31 10.60 3.82
CA PHE A 12 20.36 11.66 2.82
C PHE A 12 21.64 12.52 2.91
N ASP A 13 22.48 12.31 3.92
CA ASP A 13 23.72 13.08 4.11
C ASP A 13 24.67 12.96 2.92
N GLU A 14 24.77 11.77 2.33
CA GLU A 14 25.66 11.55 1.17
C GLU A 14 24.99 11.87 -0.17
N ILE A 15 23.67 11.76 -0.25
CA ILE A 15 22.90 12.02 -1.48
C ILE A 15 22.87 13.51 -1.78
N LYS A 16 22.72 14.36 -0.76
CA LYS A 16 22.67 15.84 -0.90
C LYS A 16 23.99 16.47 -1.36
N LYS A 17 25.13 15.78 -1.18
CA LYS A 17 26.46 16.29 -1.55
C LYS A 17 26.74 16.23 -3.05
N SER A 18 25.91 15.53 -3.82
CA SER A 18 26.12 15.25 -5.23
C SER A 18 24.84 15.61 -6.00
N PRO A 19 24.83 16.71 -6.78
CA PRO A 19 23.66 17.09 -7.56
C PRO A 19 23.13 15.97 -8.48
N PRO A 20 23.96 15.15 -9.15
CA PRO A 20 23.48 14.01 -9.93
C PRO A 20 22.82 12.91 -9.10
N ARG A 21 23.39 12.55 -7.93
CA ARG A 21 22.79 11.52 -7.05
C ARG A 21 21.49 12.01 -6.44
N PHE A 22 21.44 13.29 -6.07
CA PHE A 22 20.23 13.94 -5.60
C PHE A 22 19.15 13.94 -6.68
N LEU A 23 19.48 14.35 -7.91
CA LEU A 23 18.54 14.33 -9.04
C LEU A 23 18.03 12.91 -9.34
N ALA A 24 18.89 11.90 -9.31
CA ALA A 24 18.50 10.51 -9.50
C ALA A 24 17.52 10.03 -8.42
N ALA A 25 17.81 10.31 -7.13
CA ALA A 25 16.94 9.96 -6.03
C ALA A 25 15.58 10.70 -6.12
N PHE A 26 15.61 11.99 -6.47
CA PHE A 26 14.42 12.80 -6.68
C PHE A 26 13.55 12.24 -7.81
N THR A 27 14.13 11.95 -8.97
CA THR A 27 13.40 11.38 -10.12
C THR A 27 12.84 9.99 -9.81
N ALA A 28 13.57 9.17 -9.04
CA ALA A 28 13.07 7.89 -8.58
C ALA A 28 11.85 8.04 -7.66
N GLN A 29 11.90 8.98 -6.70
CA GLN A 29 10.76 9.29 -5.83
C GLN A 29 9.57 9.87 -6.60
N ALA A 30 9.83 10.78 -7.55
CA ALA A 30 8.80 11.36 -8.40
C ALA A 30 8.10 10.28 -9.26
N THR A 31 8.88 9.37 -9.85
CA THR A 31 8.35 8.22 -10.60
C THR A 31 7.51 7.32 -9.69
N TRP A 32 8.00 7.00 -8.49
CA TRP A 32 7.27 6.20 -7.52
C TRP A 32 5.90 6.80 -7.18
N VAL A 33 5.86 8.08 -6.77
CA VAL A 33 4.62 8.76 -6.41
C VAL A 33 3.68 8.81 -7.60
N SER A 34 4.20 9.05 -8.80
CA SER A 34 3.41 9.09 -10.03
C SER A 34 2.75 7.74 -10.32
N LEU A 35 3.45 6.61 -10.09
CA LEU A 35 2.89 5.26 -10.25
C LEU A 35 1.78 4.99 -9.23
N CYS A 36 1.95 5.40 -7.97
CA CYS A 36 0.90 5.28 -6.96
C CYS A 36 -0.32 6.14 -7.26
N CYS A 37 -0.11 7.35 -7.79
CA CYS A 37 -1.18 8.30 -8.11
C CYS A 37 -1.79 8.11 -9.49
N LEU A 38 -1.22 7.25 -10.35
CA LEU A 38 -1.66 7.03 -11.73
C LEU A 38 -3.19 6.87 -11.90
N PRO A 39 -3.92 6.03 -11.13
CA PRO A 39 -5.38 5.93 -11.24
C PRO A 39 -6.09 7.29 -11.10
N VAL A 40 -5.67 8.09 -10.13
CA VAL A 40 -6.26 9.41 -9.84
C VAL A 40 -5.87 10.42 -10.91
N ILE A 41 -4.61 10.41 -11.35
CA ILE A 41 -4.12 11.27 -12.43
C ILE A 41 -4.88 10.97 -13.72
N ALA A 42 -5.03 9.70 -14.08
CA ALA A 42 -5.74 9.28 -15.29
C ALA A 42 -7.21 9.70 -15.28
N LEU A 43 -7.89 9.58 -14.13
CA LEU A 43 -9.26 10.06 -13.97
C LEU A 43 -9.36 11.57 -14.13
N ASN A 44 -8.46 12.34 -13.52
CA ASN A 44 -8.45 13.81 -13.58
C ASN A 44 -7.99 14.36 -14.94
N ALA A 45 -7.36 13.52 -15.78
CA ALA A 45 -7.00 13.86 -17.15
C ALA A 45 -8.20 13.82 -18.12
N LEU A 46 -9.34 13.23 -17.72
CA LEU A 46 -10.52 13.16 -18.55
C LEU A 46 -11.20 14.55 -18.70
N PRO A 47 -11.80 14.85 -19.87
CA PRO A 47 -12.52 16.11 -20.06
C PRO A 47 -13.67 16.29 -19.06
N ARG A 48 -13.69 17.43 -18.35
CA ARG A 48 -14.73 17.74 -17.35
C ARG A 48 -16.17 17.62 -17.86
N PRO A 49 -16.51 18.06 -19.10
CA PRO A 49 -17.88 17.89 -19.60
C PRO A 49 -18.32 16.43 -19.68
N LEU A 50 -17.38 15.50 -19.93
CA LEU A 50 -17.68 14.07 -19.95
C LEU A 50 -17.92 13.52 -18.54
N LEU A 51 -17.11 13.94 -17.56
CA LEU A 51 -17.31 13.55 -16.17
C LEU A 51 -18.67 14.02 -15.62
N ALA A 52 -19.16 15.18 -16.05
CA ALA A 52 -20.47 15.70 -15.67
C ALA A 52 -21.67 14.85 -16.17
N THR A 53 -21.46 13.93 -17.10
CA THR A 53 -22.49 13.00 -17.60
C THR A 53 -22.62 11.73 -16.76
N LEU A 54 -21.69 11.51 -15.82
CA LEU A 54 -21.73 10.35 -14.94
C LEU A 54 -22.88 10.47 -13.94
N PRO A 55 -23.47 9.34 -13.49
CA PRO A 55 -24.39 9.36 -12.36
C PRO A 55 -23.67 9.87 -11.11
N THR A 56 -24.45 10.35 -10.13
CA THR A 56 -23.91 10.86 -8.87
C THR A 56 -23.16 9.79 -8.06
N LEU A 57 -23.56 8.52 -8.18
CA LEU A 57 -22.94 7.39 -7.48
C LEU A 57 -23.00 6.13 -8.34
N MET A 58 -21.85 5.47 -8.48
CA MET A 58 -21.71 4.17 -9.14
C MET A 58 -21.49 3.05 -8.10
N LEU A 59 -21.82 1.81 -8.46
CA LEU A 59 -21.54 0.65 -7.61
C LEU A 59 -20.03 0.54 -7.28
N THR A 60 -19.17 0.85 -8.25
CA THR A 60 -17.71 0.91 -8.05
C THR A 60 -17.29 1.96 -7.04
N ASP A 61 -18.05 3.05 -6.89
CA ASP A 61 -17.77 4.08 -5.89
C ASP A 61 -17.99 3.53 -4.48
N ILE A 62 -19.10 2.82 -4.28
CA ILE A 62 -19.44 2.17 -3.01
C ILE A 62 -18.39 1.09 -2.68
N LEU A 63 -18.10 0.20 -3.64
CA LEU A 63 -17.13 -0.88 -3.43
C LEU A 63 -15.72 -0.34 -3.18
N GLY A 64 -15.28 0.65 -3.95
CA GLY A 64 -13.98 1.27 -3.80
C GLY A 64 -13.85 2.01 -2.47
N LEU A 65 -14.90 2.71 -2.03
CA LEU A 65 -14.93 3.37 -0.74
C LEU A 65 -14.88 2.37 0.42
N LEU A 66 -15.68 1.29 0.36
CA LEU A 66 -15.65 0.23 1.37
C LEU A 66 -14.27 -0.42 1.49
N LEU A 67 -13.61 -0.72 0.37
CA LEU A 67 -12.24 -1.24 0.34
C LEU A 67 -11.25 -0.23 0.92
N PHE A 68 -11.36 1.05 0.54
CA PHE A 68 -10.51 2.11 1.06
C PHE A 68 -10.63 2.25 2.57
N THR A 69 -11.86 2.44 3.07
CA THR A 69 -12.11 2.63 4.52
C THR A 69 -11.80 1.37 5.31
N GLY A 70 -12.09 0.19 4.75
CA GLY A 70 -11.78 -1.09 5.36
C GLY A 70 -10.28 -1.32 5.47
N GLY A 71 -9.54 -1.12 4.38
CA GLY A 71 -8.08 -1.22 4.33
C GLY A 71 -7.40 -0.24 5.28
N LEU A 72 -7.81 1.03 5.25
CA LEU A 72 -7.29 2.08 6.15
C LEU A 72 -7.56 1.74 7.62
N THR A 73 -8.76 1.27 7.95
CA THR A 73 -9.09 0.86 9.32
C THR A 73 -8.23 -0.32 9.75
N PHE A 74 -8.05 -1.32 8.88
CA PHE A 74 -7.23 -2.49 9.17
C PHE A 74 -5.76 -2.11 9.43
N GLU A 75 -5.20 -1.21 8.62
CA GLU A 75 -3.86 -0.67 8.78
C GLU A 75 -3.71 0.09 10.10
N ILE A 76 -4.61 1.03 10.39
CA ILE A 76 -4.60 1.81 11.64
C ILE A 76 -4.67 0.90 12.85
N LEU A 77 -5.55 -0.11 12.84
CA LEU A 77 -5.68 -1.05 13.96
C LEU A 77 -4.41 -1.87 14.16
N ALA A 78 -3.80 -2.38 13.07
CA ALA A 78 -2.56 -3.14 13.12
C ALA A 78 -1.39 -2.32 13.69
N ASP A 79 -1.25 -1.07 13.24
CA ASP A 79 -0.19 -0.16 13.68
C ASP A 79 -0.39 0.33 15.11
N ARG A 80 -1.65 0.56 15.53
CA ARG A 80 -1.98 0.89 16.92
C ARG A 80 -1.65 -0.29 17.85
N GLN A 81 -1.99 -1.52 17.48
CA GLN A 81 -1.62 -2.72 18.24
C GLN A 81 -0.09 -2.83 18.40
N LYS A 82 0.65 -2.68 17.30
CA LYS A 82 2.13 -2.73 17.30
C LYS A 82 2.75 -1.62 18.14
N SER A 83 2.22 -0.39 18.03
CA SER A 83 2.73 0.77 18.77
C SER A 83 2.45 0.65 20.27
N ALA A 84 1.24 0.21 20.65
CA ALA A 84 0.86 -0.03 22.03
C ALA A 84 1.72 -1.14 22.65
N TRP A 85 1.90 -2.27 21.95
CA TRP A 85 2.77 -3.36 22.39
C TRP A 85 4.22 -2.91 22.56
N SER A 86 4.78 -2.17 21.59
CA SER A 86 6.15 -1.67 21.72
C SER A 86 6.32 -0.67 22.87
N ALA A 87 5.28 0.11 23.21
CA ALA A 87 5.29 1.03 24.33
C ALA A 87 5.19 0.28 25.67
N ALA A 88 4.35 -0.74 25.76
CA ALA A 88 4.21 -1.62 26.92
C ALA A 88 5.53 -2.35 27.23
N LYS A 89 6.23 -2.86 26.21
CA LYS A 89 7.57 -3.46 26.36
C LYS A 89 8.58 -2.49 26.96
N LYS A 90 8.56 -1.22 26.55
CA LYS A 90 9.46 -0.17 27.11
C LYS A 90 9.15 0.13 28.57
N ARG A 91 7.88 0.04 28.98
CA ARG A 91 7.44 0.19 30.37
C ARG A 91 7.65 -1.07 31.21
N LYS A 92 8.22 -2.14 30.62
CA LYS A 92 8.43 -3.46 31.27
C LYS A 92 7.11 -4.10 31.74
N GLU A 93 6.01 -3.84 31.04
CA GLU A 93 4.71 -4.46 31.35
C GLU A 93 4.61 -5.90 30.84
N HIS A 94 5.48 -6.28 29.90
CA HIS A 94 5.62 -7.66 29.42
C HIS A 94 7.04 -7.88 28.87
N ASP A 95 7.46 -9.15 28.85
CA ASP A 95 8.78 -9.59 28.36
C ASP A 95 8.75 -10.27 26.99
N GLU A 96 7.58 -10.33 26.34
CA GLU A 96 7.42 -10.96 25.02
C GLU A 96 8.36 -10.37 23.96
N ASP A 97 8.95 -11.23 23.13
CA ASP A 97 9.97 -10.83 22.16
C ASP A 97 9.44 -10.40 20.79
N PHE A 98 8.27 -10.88 20.42
CA PHE A 98 7.58 -10.57 19.18
C PHE A 98 6.08 -10.59 19.41
N LEU A 99 5.36 -9.76 18.66
CA LEU A 99 3.91 -9.60 18.80
C LEU A 99 3.18 -10.74 18.08
N THR A 100 2.46 -11.55 18.83
CA THR A 100 1.74 -12.75 18.33
C THR A 100 0.23 -12.70 18.58
N SER A 101 -0.29 -11.58 19.09
CA SER A 101 -1.69 -11.40 19.47
C SER A 101 -2.43 -10.46 18.51
N GLY A 102 -3.77 -10.39 18.63
CA GLY A 102 -4.59 -9.51 17.81
C GLY A 102 -4.47 -9.82 16.31
N LEU A 103 -4.37 -8.78 15.47
CA LEU A 103 -4.23 -8.94 14.02
C LEU A 103 -2.91 -9.61 13.62
N TRP A 104 -1.87 -9.45 14.44
CA TRP A 104 -0.54 -10.05 14.22
C TRP A 104 -0.51 -11.56 14.50
N SER A 105 -1.55 -12.09 15.16
CA SER A 105 -1.79 -13.53 15.26
C SER A 105 -2.36 -14.12 13.97
N LYS A 106 -3.04 -13.29 13.17
CA LYS A 106 -3.78 -13.69 11.98
C LYS A 106 -2.96 -13.55 10.70
N SER A 107 -2.10 -12.53 10.63
CA SER A 107 -1.11 -12.32 9.56
C SER A 107 0.17 -11.77 10.18
N ARG A 108 1.33 -12.06 9.60
CA ARG A 108 2.61 -11.49 10.06
C ARG A 108 2.78 -10.03 9.68
N HIS A 109 2.10 -9.57 8.63
CA HIS A 109 2.13 -8.17 8.18
C HIS A 109 0.72 -7.66 7.90
N PRO A 110 -0.15 -7.57 8.93
CA PRO A 110 -1.54 -7.17 8.75
C PRO A 110 -1.67 -5.71 8.27
N ASN A 111 -0.75 -4.83 8.69
CA ASN A 111 -0.71 -3.46 8.22
C ASN A 111 -0.50 -3.35 6.69
N TYR A 112 0.39 -4.16 6.11
CA TYR A 112 0.61 -4.19 4.66
C TYR A 112 -0.59 -4.73 3.88
N PHE A 113 -1.36 -5.66 4.48
CA PHE A 113 -2.62 -6.09 3.88
C PHE A 113 -3.64 -4.94 3.85
N GLY A 114 -3.74 -4.16 4.93
CA GLY A 114 -4.57 -2.95 4.97
C GLY A 114 -4.17 -1.94 3.90
N GLU A 115 -2.88 -1.66 3.78
CA GLU A 115 -2.31 -0.76 2.76
C GLU A 115 -2.61 -1.25 1.33
N ALA A 116 -2.38 -2.53 1.01
CA ALA A 116 -2.73 -3.04 -0.31
C ALA A 116 -4.23 -2.97 -0.61
N THR A 117 -5.07 -3.21 0.41
CA THR A 117 -6.53 -3.17 0.29
C THR A 117 -7.03 -1.74 0.02
N LEU A 118 -6.47 -0.74 0.69
CA LEU A 118 -6.88 0.65 0.45
C LEU A 118 -6.46 1.15 -0.94
N TRP A 119 -5.26 0.78 -1.42
CA TRP A 119 -4.83 1.11 -2.79
C TRP A 119 -5.68 0.41 -3.83
N THR A 120 -6.15 -0.80 -3.53
CA THR A 120 -7.12 -1.52 -4.36
C THR A 120 -8.46 -0.78 -4.38
N GLY A 121 -8.90 -0.19 -3.26
CA GLY A 121 -10.07 0.67 -3.21
C GLY A 121 -9.99 1.86 -4.17
N ILE A 122 -8.87 2.59 -4.16
CA ILE A 122 -8.61 3.72 -5.08
C ILE A 122 -8.63 3.26 -6.55
N ALA A 123 -8.05 2.09 -6.84
CA ALA A 123 -8.10 1.50 -8.17
C ALA A 123 -9.53 1.14 -8.58
N VAL A 124 -10.35 0.58 -7.70
CA VAL A 124 -11.76 0.24 -8.01
C VAL A 124 -12.58 1.49 -8.30
N LEU A 125 -12.42 2.57 -7.52
CA LEU A 125 -13.05 3.87 -7.80
C LEU A 125 -12.72 4.33 -9.23
N SER A 126 -11.43 4.35 -9.55
CA SER A 126 -10.93 4.87 -10.83
C SER A 126 -11.31 3.97 -12.01
N ALA A 127 -11.26 2.65 -11.82
CA ALA A 127 -11.59 1.66 -12.85
C ALA A 127 -13.05 1.74 -13.28
N GLY A 128 -13.98 2.07 -12.38
CA GLY A 128 -15.40 2.24 -12.71
C GLY A 128 -15.64 3.27 -13.81
N ILE A 129 -14.89 4.37 -13.76
CA ILE A 129 -14.96 5.45 -14.76
C ILE A 129 -14.09 5.11 -15.97
N LEU A 130 -12.82 4.74 -15.76
CA LEU A 130 -11.84 4.50 -16.82
C LEU A 130 -12.24 3.34 -17.76
N ALA A 131 -12.78 2.25 -17.21
CA ALA A 131 -13.27 1.12 -18.01
C ALA A 131 -14.69 1.36 -18.57
N GLY A 132 -15.39 2.39 -18.10
CA GLY A 132 -16.71 2.79 -18.56
C GLY A 132 -16.70 3.49 -19.93
N LYS A 133 -17.89 3.78 -20.46
CA LYS A 133 -18.05 4.49 -21.74
C LYS A 133 -17.41 5.89 -21.71
N VAL A 134 -17.59 6.61 -20.59
CA VAL A 134 -17.04 7.95 -20.38
C VAL A 134 -15.52 7.93 -20.38
N GLY A 135 -14.90 7.00 -19.65
CA GLY A 135 -13.45 6.82 -19.64
C GLY A 135 -12.92 6.47 -21.03
N GLN A 136 -13.54 5.52 -21.73
CA GLN A 136 -13.11 5.15 -23.08
C GLN A 136 -13.22 6.30 -24.07
N LEU A 137 -14.30 7.10 -23.99
CA LEU A 137 -14.45 8.28 -24.84
C LEU A 137 -13.36 9.33 -24.55
N GLY A 138 -13.12 9.63 -23.28
CA GLY A 138 -12.10 10.60 -22.88
C GLY A 138 -10.67 10.14 -23.17
N MET A 139 -10.42 8.83 -23.22
CA MET A 139 -9.13 8.25 -23.61
C MET A 139 -9.02 7.98 -25.12
N GLY A 140 -10.07 8.20 -25.91
CA GLY A 140 -10.07 7.93 -27.35
C GLY A 140 -10.09 6.44 -27.72
N THR A 141 -10.56 5.55 -26.84
CA THR A 141 -10.52 4.09 -26.99
C THR A 141 -11.89 3.45 -27.28
N THR A 142 -12.91 4.23 -27.62
CA THR A 142 -14.30 3.76 -27.86
C THR A 142 -14.39 2.61 -28.88
N GLY A 143 -13.55 2.59 -29.90
CA GLY A 143 -13.54 1.53 -30.93
C GLY A 143 -12.83 0.24 -30.53
N TRP A 144 -12.19 0.20 -29.36
CA TRP A 144 -11.33 -0.91 -28.95
C TRP A 144 -12.09 -2.05 -28.27
N GLY A 145 -13.38 -1.85 -27.98
CA GLY A 145 -14.24 -2.83 -27.33
C GLY A 145 -13.68 -3.30 -25.99
N ILE A 146 -13.49 -4.62 -25.84
CA ILE A 146 -12.97 -5.21 -24.60
C ILE A 146 -11.56 -4.73 -24.25
N TRP A 147 -10.74 -4.39 -25.25
CA TRP A 147 -9.37 -3.92 -25.04
C TRP A 147 -9.33 -2.51 -24.42
N GLY A 148 -10.27 -1.64 -24.77
CA GLY A 148 -10.41 -0.32 -24.13
C GLY A 148 -10.76 -0.45 -22.64
N ARG A 149 -11.62 -1.41 -22.30
CA ARG A 149 -11.96 -1.73 -20.89
C ARG A 149 -10.76 -2.29 -20.15
N ALA A 150 -10.06 -3.24 -20.75
CA ALA A 150 -8.87 -3.85 -20.17
C ALA A 150 -7.78 -2.79 -19.90
N LEU A 151 -7.59 -1.84 -20.82
CA LEU A 151 -6.68 -0.72 -20.62
C LEU A 151 -7.09 0.15 -19.42
N GLY A 152 -8.37 0.54 -19.32
CA GLY A 152 -8.86 1.33 -18.19
C GLY A 152 -8.67 0.64 -16.83
N VAL A 153 -8.96 -0.66 -16.75
CA VAL A 153 -8.69 -1.49 -15.56
C VAL A 153 -7.18 -1.60 -15.30
N GLY A 154 -6.38 -1.79 -16.35
CA GLY A 154 -4.93 -1.89 -16.27
C GLY A 154 -4.29 -0.63 -15.69
N ILE A 155 -4.66 0.55 -16.20
CA ILE A 155 -4.20 1.85 -15.70
C ILE A 155 -4.56 2.00 -14.21
N ALA A 156 -5.79 1.66 -13.84
CA ALA A 156 -6.22 1.75 -12.44
C ALA A 156 -5.45 0.76 -11.54
N GLY A 157 -5.15 -0.44 -12.04
CA GLY A 157 -4.46 -1.51 -11.32
C GLY A 157 -2.96 -1.29 -11.12
N VAL A 158 -2.32 -0.36 -11.84
CA VAL A 158 -0.88 -0.07 -11.68
C VAL A 158 -0.53 0.27 -10.24
N SER A 159 -1.32 1.12 -9.59
CA SER A 159 -1.06 1.58 -8.23
C SER A 159 -1.05 0.44 -7.19
N PRO A 160 -2.13 -0.34 -7.00
CA PRO A 160 -2.11 -1.44 -6.04
C PRO A 160 -1.12 -2.54 -6.41
N ALA A 161 -0.88 -2.81 -7.70
CA ALA A 161 0.12 -3.78 -8.12
C ALA A 161 1.54 -3.33 -7.75
N PHE A 162 1.87 -2.07 -8.00
CA PHE A 162 3.16 -1.48 -7.68
C PHE A 162 3.39 -1.44 -6.16
N VAL A 163 2.43 -0.93 -5.39
CA VAL A 163 2.54 -0.91 -3.91
C VAL A 163 2.67 -2.33 -3.34
N SER A 164 1.83 -3.26 -3.79
CA SER A 164 1.91 -4.66 -3.32
C SER A 164 3.25 -5.31 -3.69
N PHE A 165 3.79 -5.05 -4.88
CA PHE A 165 5.12 -5.52 -5.26
C PHE A 165 6.20 -4.99 -4.32
N LEU A 166 6.18 -3.69 -4.01
CA LEU A 166 7.15 -3.07 -3.13
C LEU A 166 7.07 -3.61 -1.71
N LEU A 167 5.85 -3.73 -1.17
CA LEU A 167 5.61 -4.29 0.15
C LEU A 167 6.02 -5.75 0.23
N LEU A 168 5.69 -6.57 -0.76
CA LEU A 168 5.91 -8.03 -0.68
C LEU A 168 7.30 -8.47 -1.13
N LYS A 169 7.97 -7.69 -2.00
CA LYS A 169 9.20 -8.14 -2.70
C LYS A 169 10.40 -7.22 -2.54
N VAL A 170 10.23 -5.94 -2.19
CA VAL A 170 11.36 -4.99 -2.15
C VAL A 170 11.66 -4.52 -0.73
N SER A 171 10.75 -3.78 -0.10
CA SER A 171 11.04 -3.04 1.13
C SER A 171 10.24 -3.51 2.36
N GLY A 172 8.98 -3.92 2.20
CA GLY A 172 8.09 -4.20 3.34
C GLY A 172 8.44 -5.51 4.07
N VAL A 173 7.85 -6.59 3.59
CA VAL A 173 7.98 -7.95 4.13
C VAL A 173 9.43 -8.43 4.13
N PRO A 174 10.21 -8.36 3.02
CA PRO A 174 11.54 -8.97 2.99
C PRO A 174 12.50 -8.38 4.01
N LEU A 175 12.57 -7.04 4.10
CA LEU A 175 13.48 -6.38 5.05
C LEU A 175 13.06 -6.66 6.50
N SER A 176 11.76 -6.71 6.77
CA SER A 176 11.24 -7.02 8.09
C SER A 176 11.55 -8.47 8.48
N GLU A 177 11.24 -9.43 7.62
CA GLU A 177 11.48 -10.86 7.84
C GLU A 177 12.96 -11.17 8.03
N VAL A 178 13.85 -10.64 7.17
CA VAL A 178 15.32 -10.82 7.31
C VAL A 178 15.81 -10.33 8.67
N LYS A 179 15.30 -9.20 9.14
CA LYS A 179 15.65 -8.65 10.46
C LYS A 179 15.17 -9.55 11.61
N TYR A 180 13.94 -10.04 11.54
CA TYR A 180 13.40 -10.93 12.57
C TYR A 180 14.08 -12.31 12.54
N ASP A 181 14.36 -12.86 11.37
CA ASP A 181 15.06 -14.13 11.20
C ASP A 181 16.48 -14.07 11.72
N LYS A 182 17.20 -12.95 11.48
CA LYS A 182 18.54 -12.76 12.05
C LYS A 182 18.49 -12.73 13.59
N LYS A 183 17.42 -12.21 14.19
CA LYS A 183 17.31 -12.05 15.64
C LYS A 183 16.76 -13.30 16.34
N TYR A 184 15.75 -13.94 15.78
CA TYR A 184 14.97 -15.02 16.44
C TYR A 184 14.95 -16.32 15.65
N GLY A 185 15.57 -16.39 14.47
CA GLY A 185 15.50 -17.56 13.58
C GLY A 185 16.04 -18.86 14.18
N HIS A 186 16.85 -18.78 15.24
CA HIS A 186 17.34 -19.95 15.98
C HIS A 186 16.35 -20.49 17.02
N ARG A 187 15.29 -19.74 17.35
CA ARG A 187 14.33 -20.15 18.39
C ARG A 187 13.18 -20.98 17.80
N LYS A 188 12.82 -22.07 18.50
CA LYS A 188 11.76 -22.98 18.06
C LYS A 188 10.37 -22.34 18.08
N ASP A 189 10.06 -21.55 19.10
CA ASP A 189 8.78 -20.85 19.25
C ASP A 189 8.53 -19.85 18.12
N TYR A 190 9.55 -19.09 17.72
CA TYR A 190 9.48 -18.18 16.58
C TYR A 190 9.26 -18.93 15.25
N GLN A 191 9.98 -20.03 15.02
CA GLN A 191 9.80 -20.85 13.82
C GLN A 191 8.39 -21.44 13.72
N GLU A 192 7.86 -21.93 14.85
CA GLU A 192 6.49 -22.47 14.93
C GLU A 192 5.44 -21.39 14.66
N TRP A 193 5.57 -20.22 15.29
CA TRP A 193 4.70 -19.08 15.02
C TRP A 193 4.74 -18.65 13.54
N LYS A 194 5.94 -18.59 12.94
CA LYS A 194 6.14 -18.21 11.54
C LYS A 194 5.54 -19.21 10.56
N LYS A 195 5.55 -20.52 10.90
CA LYS A 195 4.92 -21.59 10.12
C LYS A 195 3.39 -21.51 10.18
N ASN A 196 2.84 -21.22 11.36
CA ASN A 196 1.39 -21.21 11.60
C ASN A 196 0.72 -19.86 11.30
N THR A 197 1.49 -18.83 10.97
CA THR A 197 0.98 -17.47 10.69
C THR A 197 1.30 -17.07 9.25
N PRO A 198 0.29 -16.86 8.39
CA PRO A 198 0.51 -16.47 7.01
C PRO A 198 1.21 -15.11 6.93
N VAL A 199 1.97 -14.88 5.85
CA VAL A 199 2.75 -13.65 5.67
C VAL A 199 1.85 -12.43 5.51
N PHE A 200 0.82 -12.54 4.66
CA PHE A 200 0.10 -11.39 4.13
C PHE A 200 -1.41 -11.50 4.37
N PHE A 201 -2.07 -12.51 3.78
CA PHE A 201 -3.51 -12.71 3.96
C PHE A 201 -3.84 -13.17 5.39
N PRO A 202 -4.67 -12.41 6.14
CA PRO A 202 -5.09 -12.81 7.48
C PRO A 202 -5.91 -14.10 7.48
N LYS A 203 -5.59 -15.03 8.39
CA LYS A 203 -6.44 -16.20 8.67
C LYS A 203 -7.63 -15.78 9.54
N PHE A 204 -8.85 -16.09 9.13
CA PHE A 204 -10.05 -15.88 9.96
C PHE A 204 -10.42 -17.17 10.66
#